data_AF-A0A3D9HK38-F1
#
_entry.id   AF-A0A3D9HK38-F1
#
_cell.length_a   1.000
_cell.length_b   1.000
_cell.length_c   1.000
_cell.angle_alpha   90.00
_cell.angle_beta   90.00
_cell.angle_gamma   90.00
#
_symmetry.space_group_name_H-M   'P 1'
#
loop_
_entity.id
_entity.type
_entity.pdbx_description
1 polymer ?
#
loop_
_entity_poly.entity_id
_entity_poly.type
_entity_poly.pdbx_seq_one_letter_code
_entity_poly.pdbx_strand_id
1 'polypeptide(L)'
;MSAKIVTAYHLRDGDAVFLREDTSWSKDVAEAAVVETAEAEAALLETGQADVTRNIVLDVYAVDVEIVDGTPKPTKFRELLRCLGPSNRTDLGKQAA
;
A
#
# COMPACT_ATOMS: atom_id res chain seq x y z
N MET A 1 14.13 6.87 -12.29
CA MET A 1 13.56 6.89 -10.93
C MET A 1 12.25 6.14 -11.02
N SER A 2 12.04 5.15 -10.16
CA SER A 2 10.80 4.37 -10.10
C SER A 2 9.94 5.00 -9.02
N ALA A 3 8.68 5.30 -9.33
CA ALA A 3 7.72 5.76 -8.34
C ALA A 3 7.44 4.60 -7.37
N LYS A 4 7.28 4.92 -6.09
CA LYS A 4 7.03 3.92 -5.05
C LYS A 4 5.90 4.35 -4.13
N ILE A 5 5.30 3.36 -3.49
CA ILE A 5 4.34 3.53 -2.38
C ILE A 5 4.79 2.66 -1.21
N VAL A 6 4.31 2.96 0.00
CA VAL A 6 4.50 2.09 1.18
C VAL A 6 3.24 1.30 1.47
N THR A 7 3.39 -0.02 1.61
CA THR A 7 2.30 -0.95 1.93
C THR A 7 2.60 -1.71 3.22
N ALA A 8 1.55 -2.19 3.86
CA ALA A 8 1.59 -3.03 5.05
C ALA A 8 0.35 -3.93 5.12
N TYR A 9 0.22 -4.69 6.21
CA TYR A 9 -1.05 -5.31 6.60
C TYR A 9 -1.59 -4.68 7.87
N HIS A 10 -2.87 -4.37 7.90
CA HIS A 10 -3.52 -3.88 9.12
C HIS A 10 -3.61 -5.02 10.14
N LEU A 11 -3.11 -4.81 11.35
CA LEU A 11 -3.06 -5.89 12.35
C LEU A 11 -4.46 -6.39 12.75
N ARG A 12 -5.41 -5.46 12.86
CA ARG A 12 -6.76 -5.75 13.34
C ARG A 12 -7.60 -6.53 12.33
N ASP A 13 -7.41 -6.28 11.04
CA ASP A 13 -8.32 -6.71 9.97
C ASP A 13 -7.67 -7.75 9.06
N GLY A 14 -6.33 -7.77 9.00
CA GLY A 14 -5.55 -8.56 8.02
C GLY A 14 -5.53 -7.96 6.61
N ASP A 15 -6.16 -6.79 6.40
CA ASP A 15 -6.23 -6.17 5.09
C ASP A 15 -4.89 -5.58 4.64
N ALA A 16 -4.58 -5.74 3.35
CA ALA A 16 -3.52 -4.97 2.72
C ALA A 16 -3.90 -3.49 2.70
N VAL A 17 -3.01 -2.67 3.26
CA VAL A 17 -3.17 -1.21 3.37
C VAL A 17 -1.98 -0.47 2.77
N PHE A 18 -2.21 0.79 2.43
CA PHE A 18 -1.26 1.69 1.78
C PHE A 18 -1.20 3.01 2.56
N LEU A 19 0.00 3.52 2.78
CA LEU A 19 0.21 4.75 3.55
C LEU A 19 -0.11 5.97 2.69
N ARG A 20 -0.94 6.88 3.20
CA ARG A 20 -1.33 8.14 2.55
C ARG A 20 -0.37 9.27 2.92
N GLU A 21 -0.50 10.41 2.23
CA GLU A 21 0.31 11.61 2.50
C GLU A 21 0.05 12.20 3.88
N ASP A 22 -1.17 12.06 4.40
CA ASP A 22 -1.57 12.50 5.73
C ASP A 22 -1.14 11.53 6.85
N THR A 23 -0.32 10.53 6.53
CA THR A 23 0.18 9.46 7.42
C THR A 23 -0.88 8.48 7.92
N SER A 24 -2.10 8.53 7.38
CA SER A 24 -3.12 7.51 7.65
C SER A 24 -2.99 6.30 6.71
N TRP A 25 -3.61 5.18 7.08
CA TRP A 25 -3.65 3.96 6.27
C TRP A 25 -4.95 3.90 5.45
N SER A 26 -4.86 3.58 4.16
CA SER A 26 -6.00 3.27 3.30
C SER A 26 -6.00 1.81 2.86
N LYS A 27 -7.19 1.27 2.61
CA LYS A 27 -7.36 -0.03 1.93
C LYS A 27 -7.33 0.12 0.41
N ASP A 28 -7.47 1.35 -0.11
CA ASP A 28 -7.40 1.67 -1.53
C ASP A 28 -5.98 2.10 -1.90
N VAL A 29 -5.42 1.44 -2.91
CA VAL A 29 -4.08 1.76 -3.43
C VAL A 29 -4.07 3.12 -4.13
N ALA A 30 -5.21 3.58 -4.66
CA ALA A 30 -5.31 4.87 -5.34
C ALA A 30 -5.06 6.07 -4.42
N GLU A 31 -5.26 5.89 -3.10
CA GLU A 31 -5.04 6.93 -2.09
C GLU A 31 -3.60 6.91 -1.53
N ALA A 32 -2.76 5.99 -1.98
CA ALA A 32 -1.39 5.85 -1.49
C ALA A 32 -0.53 7.08 -1.83
N ALA A 33 0.31 7.51 -0.89
CA ALA A 33 1.34 8.51 -1.16
C ALA A 33 2.38 7.94 -2.14
N VAL A 34 2.55 8.62 -3.27
CA VAL A 34 3.54 8.27 -4.29
C VAL A 34 4.80 9.07 -4.06
N VAL A 35 5.94 8.39 -3.98
CA VAL A 35 7.25 9.00 -3.78
C VAL A 35 8.22 8.61 -4.88
N GLU A 36 9.07 9.55 -5.30
CA GLU A 36 10.04 9.35 -6.39
C GLU A 36 11.50 9.51 -5.93
N THR A 37 11.71 9.97 -4.69
CA THR A 37 13.04 10.17 -4.09
C THR A 37 13.29 9.20 -2.95
N ALA A 38 14.55 8.87 -2.71
CA ALA A 38 14.94 7.95 -1.64
C ALA A 38 14.65 8.56 -0.26
N GLU A 39 14.75 9.88 -0.12
CA GLU A 39 14.48 10.61 1.12
C GLU A 39 13.00 10.54 1.47
N ALA A 40 12.11 10.70 0.48
CA ALA A 40 10.68 10.60 0.70
C ALA A 40 10.25 9.14 0.99
N GLU A 41 10.83 8.16 0.29
CA GLU A 41 10.66 6.74 0.60
C GLU A 41 11.06 6.42 2.05
N ALA A 42 12.23 6.89 2.50
CA ALA A 42 12.70 6.67 3.86
C ALA A 42 11.77 7.29 4.92
N ALA A 43 11.25 8.51 4.68
CA ALA A 43 10.35 9.18 5.61
C ALA A 43 9.00 8.43 5.76
N LEU A 44 8.44 7.92 4.67
CA LEU A 44 7.22 7.10 4.72
C LEU A 44 7.47 5.76 5.40
N LEU A 45 8.61 5.12 5.15
CA LEU A 45 8.99 3.87 5.82
C LEU A 45 9.16 4.06 7.32
N GLU A 46 9.79 5.16 7.76
CA GLU A 46 9.93 5.49 9.18
C GLU A 46 8.55 5.68 9.85
N THR A 47 7.65 6.39 9.17
CA THR A 47 6.26 6.57 9.62
C THR A 47 5.57 5.21 9.81
N GLY A 48 5.66 4.34 8.81
CA GLY A 48 5.06 3.01 8.91
C GLY A 48 5.72 2.13 9.98
N GLN A 49 7.04 2.22 10.14
CA GLN A 49 7.77 1.47 11.17
C GLN A 49 7.36 1.89 12.59
N ALA A 50 7.08 3.17 12.81
CA ALA A 50 6.51 3.64 14.07
C ALA A 50 5.14 3.01 14.36
N ASP A 51 4.32 2.82 13.32
CA ASP A 51 3.01 2.16 13.44
C ASP A 51 3.09 0.65 13.65
N VAL A 52 4.18 0.01 13.19
CA VAL A 52 4.51 -1.38 13.60
C VAL A 52 4.77 -1.43 15.10
N THR A 53 5.58 -0.53 15.64
CA THR A 53 5.86 -0.46 17.09
C THR A 53 4.60 -0.19 17.92
N ARG A 54 3.62 0.51 17.35
CA ARG A 54 2.30 0.76 17.96
C ARG A 54 1.30 -0.40 17.78
N ASN A 55 1.68 -1.49 17.12
CA ASN A 55 0.80 -2.62 16.78
C ASN A 55 -0.42 -2.21 15.93
N ILE A 56 -0.25 -1.27 15.00
CA ILE A 56 -1.31 -0.87 14.07
C ILE A 56 -1.19 -1.68 12.77
N VAL A 57 0.03 -1.87 12.28
CA VAL A 57 0.31 -2.60 11.04
C VAL A 57 1.46 -3.61 11.22
N LEU A 58 1.58 -4.53 10.26
CA LEU A 58 2.65 -5.51 10.13
C LEU A 58 3.30 -5.42 8.75
N ASP A 59 4.56 -5.84 8.66
CA ASP A 59 5.32 -5.97 7.42
C ASP A 59 5.26 -4.72 6.53
N VAL A 60 5.81 -3.61 7.02
CA VAL A 60 5.90 -2.34 6.28
C VAL A 60 7.05 -2.39 5.29
N TYR A 61 6.79 -2.10 4.02
CA TYR A 61 7.82 -1.99 2.98
C TYR A 61 7.35 -1.16 1.78
N ALA A 62 8.32 -0.71 0.97
CA ALA A 62 8.07 0.03 -0.25
C ALA A 62 7.87 -0.90 -1.46
N VAL A 63 7.00 -0.50 -2.38
CA VAL A 63 6.67 -1.22 -3.61
C VAL A 63 6.78 -0.28 -4.80
N ASP A 64 7.46 -0.74 -5.86
CA ASP A 64 7.54 -0.04 -7.14
C ASP A 64 6.17 -0.02 -7.83
N VAL A 65 5.76 1.17 -8.27
CA VAL A 65 4.50 1.42 -8.96
C VAL A 65 4.72 2.13 -10.31
N GLU A 66 3.80 1.91 -11.22
CA GLU A 66 3.60 2.73 -12.40
C GLU A 66 2.36 3.58 -12.21
N ILE A 67 2.38 4.82 -12.70
CA ILE A 67 1.21 5.69 -12.70
C ILE A 67 0.42 5.44 -13.98
N VAL A 68 -0.78 4.87 -13.85
CA VAL A 68 -1.68 4.58 -14.97
C VAL A 68 -2.97 5.33 -14.74
N ASP A 69 -3.31 6.23 -15.66
CA ASP A 69 -4.50 7.09 -15.57
C ASP A 69 -4.57 7.93 -14.26
N GLY A 70 -3.41 8.31 -13.72
CA GLY A 70 -3.30 9.06 -12.47
C GLY A 70 -3.39 8.20 -11.20
N THR A 71 -3.51 6.89 -11.33
CA THR A 71 -3.56 5.95 -10.19
C THR A 71 -2.27 5.14 -10.09
N PRO A 72 -1.65 5.01 -8.90
CA PRO A 72 -0.51 4.12 -8.71
C PRO A 72 -0.95 2.66 -8.84
N LYS A 73 -0.27 1.91 -9.71
CA LYS A 73 -0.45 0.47 -9.89
C LYS A 73 0.85 -0.26 -9.57
N PRO A 74 0.86 -1.21 -8.62
CA PRO A 74 2.04 -2.01 -8.33
C PRO A 74 2.53 -2.79 -9.56
N THR A 75 3.84 -2.75 -9.79
CA THR A 75 4.49 -3.46 -10.91
C THR A 75 4.59 -4.97 -10.70
N LYS A 76 4.63 -5.40 -9.43
CA LYS A 76 4.73 -6.82 -9.05
C LYS A 76 3.34 -7.44 -8.96
N PHE A 77 3.14 -8.56 -9.66
CA PHE A 77 1.85 -9.27 -9.73
C PHE A 77 1.25 -9.62 -8.36
N ARG A 78 2.08 -10.04 -7.39
CA ARG A 78 1.62 -10.30 -6.02
C ARG A 78 0.96 -9.08 -5.40
N GLU A 79 1.58 -7.91 -5.54
CA GLU A 79 1.08 -6.66 -4.97
C GLU A 79 -0.18 -6.18 -5.69
N LEU A 80 -0.23 -6.37 -7.01
CA LEU A 80 -1.44 -6.11 -7.80
C LEU A 80 -2.63 -6.94 -7.28
N LEU A 81 -2.44 -8.24 -7.03
CA LEU A 81 -3.50 -9.09 -6.47
C LEU A 81 -3.91 -8.67 -5.05
N ARG A 82 -2.97 -8.21 -4.21
CA ARG A 82 -3.29 -7.69 -2.86
C ARG A 82 -4.18 -6.45 -2.89
N CYS A 83 -4.17 -5.69 -3.99
CA CYS A 83 -5.07 -4.55 -4.20
C CYS A 83 -6.51 -4.99 -4.54
N LEU A 84 -6.71 -6.20 -5.06
CA LEU A 84 -8.01 -6.70 -5.54
C LEU A 84 -8.66 -7.69 -4.55
N GLY A 85 -7.88 -8.47 -3.81
CA GLY A 85 -8.40 -9.52 -2.93
C GLY A 85 -8.45 -10.89 -3.63
N PRO A 86 -9.38 -11.79 -3.26
CA PRO A 86 -9.41 -13.17 -3.77
C PRO A 86 -9.61 -13.23 -5.29
N SER A 87 -8.69 -13.92 -5.98
CA SER A 87 -8.76 -14.07 -7.44
C SER A 87 -9.76 -15.14 -7.91
N ASN A 88 -10.19 -16.04 -7.03
CA ASN A 88 -11.12 -17.14 -7.32
C ASN A 88 -12.56 -16.90 -6.83
N ARG A 89 -12.78 -15.85 -6.03
CA ARG A 89 -14.08 -15.41 -5.49
C ARG A 89 -14.20 -13.92 -5.64
N THR A 90 -14.36 -13.47 -6.87
CA THR A 90 -14.37 -12.04 -7.21
C THR A 90 -15.55 -11.29 -6.61
N ASP A 91 -16.60 -12.02 -6.21
CA ASP A 91 -17.75 -11.55 -5.45
C ASP A 91 -17.42 -11.18 -3.99
N LEU A 92 -16.25 -11.57 -3.49
CA LEU A 92 -15.75 -11.28 -2.14
C LEU A 92 -14.50 -10.38 -2.15
N GLY A 93 -14.05 -9.93 -3.33
CA GLY A 93 -12.87 -9.05 -3.45
C GLY A 93 -13.20 -7.58 -3.25
N LYS A 94 -12.17 -6.74 -3.23
CA LYS A 94 -12.28 -5.28 -3.09
C LYS A 94 -13.08 -4.64 -4.23
N GLN A 95 -13.12 -5.27 -5.40
CA GLN A 95 -13.96 -4.85 -6.54
C GLN A 95 -15.47 -5.11 -6.39
N ALA A 96 -15.90 -5.86 -5.36
CA ALA A 96 -17.32 -6.18 -5.15
C ALA A 96 -18.06 -5.16 -4.27
N ALA A 97 -17.32 -4.22 -3.67
CA ALA A 97 -17.83 -3.16 -2.80
C ALA A 97 -18.12 -1.87 -3.58
#